data_AF-A0A5C5PJN8-F1
#
_entry.id   AF-A0A5C5PJN8-F1
#
_cell.length_a   1.000
_cell.length_b   1.000
_cell.length_c   1.000
_cell.angle_alpha   90.00
_cell.angle_beta   90.00
_cell.angle_gamma   90.00
#
_symmetry.space_group_name_H-M   'P 1'
#
loop_
_entity.id
_entity.type
_entity.pdbx_description
1 polymer ?
#
loop_
_entity_poly.entity_id
_entity_poly.type
_entity_poly.pdbx_seq_one_letter_code
_entity_poly.pdbx_strand_id
1 'polypeptide(L)'
;MFIEAGAEEAIVPALWSQDTFIEKAGGSEIIGQMWAFDDKAGRQCCLIPEATALFQERNAALLGGRAEAMFFYVARCYRYERPQAGRYREFTQLGLEILSPEPALALQRSQALCSGFLDTLGLDYELSLAVKRGLSYYLEGNGFEVRCPALGAQQQVVGGGAYREGAGFGIGLERLVLALM
;
A
#
# COMPACT_ATOMS: atom_id res chain seq x y z
N MET A 1 1.96 7.32 17.01
CA MET A 1 1.78 5.87 16.82
C MET A 1 2.82 5.23 15.92
N PHE A 2 2.84 5.38 14.58
CA PHE A 2 3.84 4.67 13.75
C PHE A 2 5.30 5.00 14.12
N ILE A 3 5.61 6.28 14.38
CA ILE A 3 6.94 6.70 14.86
C ILE A 3 7.27 6.08 16.22
N GLU A 4 6.30 6.01 17.14
CA GLU A 4 6.47 5.39 18.47
C GLU A 4 6.68 3.88 18.35
N ALA A 5 6.12 3.24 17.31
CA ALA A 5 6.35 1.84 16.96
C ALA A 5 7.71 1.59 16.26
N GLY A 6 8.49 2.65 16.01
CA GLY A 6 9.82 2.60 15.41
C GLY A 6 9.85 2.80 13.89
N ALA A 7 8.75 3.28 13.27
CA ALA A 7 8.72 3.56 11.85
C ALA A 7 9.41 4.89 11.51
N GLU A 8 10.24 4.88 10.48
CA GLU A 8 10.80 6.09 9.86
C GLU A 8 9.85 6.62 8.78
N GLU A 9 9.78 7.94 8.60
CA GLU A 9 9.02 8.51 7.49
C GLU A 9 9.78 8.32 6.18
N ALA A 10 9.12 7.76 5.17
CA ALA A 10 9.64 7.65 3.82
C ALA A 10 8.95 8.64 2.87
N ILE A 11 9.76 9.44 2.18
CA ILE A 11 9.27 10.29 1.08
C ILE A 11 9.19 9.47 -0.20
N VAL A 12 7.97 9.32 -0.71
CA VAL A 12 7.66 8.51 -1.89
C VAL A 12 7.56 9.42 -3.11
N PRO A 13 8.31 9.16 -4.20
CA PRO A 13 8.23 9.95 -5.43
C PRO A 13 6.90 9.70 -6.15
N ALA A 14 6.33 10.74 -6.75
CA ALA A 14 5.10 10.62 -7.53
C ALA A 14 5.30 9.93 -8.89
N LEU A 15 6.55 9.89 -9.39
CA LEU A 15 6.92 9.37 -10.71
C LEU A 15 8.07 8.38 -10.57
N TRP A 16 7.99 7.26 -11.29
CA TRP A 16 9.02 6.23 -11.28
C TRP A 16 9.09 5.50 -12.63
N SER A 17 10.04 4.57 -12.77
CA SER A 17 10.06 3.64 -13.91
C SER A 17 8.81 2.76 -13.88
N GLN A 18 8.18 2.54 -15.03
CA GLN A 18 7.04 1.61 -15.09
C GLN A 18 7.48 0.15 -14.88
N ASP A 19 8.73 -0.17 -15.20
CA ASP A 19 9.27 -1.54 -15.12
C ASP A 19 9.16 -2.08 -13.69
N THR A 20 9.37 -1.24 -12.69
CA THR A 20 9.18 -1.57 -11.27
C THR A 20 7.81 -2.19 -10.99
N PHE A 21 6.75 -1.58 -11.51
CA PHE A 21 5.39 -2.04 -11.29
C PHE A 21 5.04 -3.23 -12.16
N ILE A 22 5.57 -3.30 -13.38
CA ILE A 22 5.40 -4.46 -14.28
C ILE A 22 6.08 -5.69 -13.69
N GLU A 23 7.30 -5.58 -13.18
CA GLU A 23 8.02 -6.71 -12.59
C GLU A 23 7.36 -7.22 -11.31
N LYS A 24 6.90 -6.30 -10.44
CA LYS A 24 6.31 -6.67 -9.15
C LYS A 24 4.83 -7.06 -9.26
N ALA A 25 4.06 -6.38 -10.11
CA ALA A 25 2.61 -6.52 -10.21
C ALA A 25 2.12 -6.99 -11.60
N GLY A 26 3.00 -7.52 -12.46
CA GLY A 26 2.73 -7.84 -13.88
C GLY A 26 1.56 -8.77 -14.21
N GLY A 27 0.98 -9.46 -13.23
CA GLY A 27 -0.24 -10.26 -13.39
C GLY A 27 -1.52 -9.57 -12.92
N SER A 28 -1.45 -8.30 -12.55
CA SER A 28 -2.50 -7.59 -11.82
C SER A 28 -3.22 -6.59 -12.71
N GLU A 29 -4.50 -6.33 -12.43
CA GLU A 29 -5.29 -5.31 -13.15
C GLU A 29 -4.67 -3.91 -13.07
N ILE A 30 -3.86 -3.64 -12.05
CA ILE A 30 -3.21 -2.35 -11.84
C ILE A 30 -2.33 -1.93 -13.04
N ILE A 31 -1.77 -2.90 -13.78
CA ILE A 31 -0.93 -2.62 -14.95
C ILE A 31 -1.74 -1.91 -16.04
N GLY A 32 -2.98 -2.35 -16.28
CA GLY A 32 -3.90 -1.69 -17.21
C GLY A 32 -4.44 -0.35 -16.71
N GLN A 33 -4.16 -0.01 -15.45
CA GLN A 33 -4.61 1.24 -14.81
C GLN A 33 -3.45 2.24 -14.63
N MET A 34 -2.24 1.95 -15.11
CA MET A 34 -1.11 2.86 -14.93
C MET A 34 -1.21 4.08 -15.86
N TRP A 35 -0.84 5.25 -15.34
CA TRP A 35 -0.58 6.43 -16.17
C TRP A 35 0.87 6.39 -16.66
N ALA A 36 1.11 5.65 -17.73
CA ALA A 36 2.42 5.45 -18.35
C ALA A 36 2.69 6.43 -19.50
N PHE A 37 3.94 6.88 -19.64
CA PHE A 37 4.38 7.80 -20.69
C PHE A 37 5.92 7.81 -20.82
N ASP A 38 6.40 8.27 -21.97
CA ASP A 38 7.83 8.51 -22.19
C ASP A 38 8.28 9.83 -21.57
N ASP A 39 9.46 9.82 -20.94
CA ASP A 39 10.15 11.04 -20.57
C ASP A 39 10.85 11.70 -21.78
N LYS A 40 11.55 12.83 -21.56
CA LYS A 40 12.24 13.57 -22.63
C LYS A 40 13.36 12.78 -23.33
N ALA A 41 13.84 11.70 -22.72
CA ALA A 41 14.86 10.82 -23.27
C ALA A 41 14.27 9.51 -23.84
N GLY A 42 12.94 9.36 -23.88
CA GLY A 42 12.26 8.15 -24.35
C GLY A 42 12.31 7.00 -23.35
N ARG A 43 12.56 7.26 -22.07
CA ARG A 43 12.46 6.25 -21.00
C ARG A 43 11.01 6.13 -20.57
N GLN A 44 10.57 4.88 -20.40
CA GLN A 44 9.21 4.58 -20.00
C GLN A 44 9.02 4.85 -18.49
N CYS A 45 8.20 5.84 -18.17
CA CYS A 45 7.89 6.23 -16.80
C CYS A 45 6.39 6.09 -16.54
N CYS A 46 6.02 6.15 -15.27
CA CYS A 46 4.62 6.25 -14.87
C CYS A 46 4.45 7.13 -13.64
N LEU A 47 3.26 7.68 -13.47
CA LEU A 47 2.81 8.08 -12.14
C LEU A 47 2.55 6.84 -11.30
N ILE A 48 2.99 6.84 -10.04
CA ILE A 48 2.95 5.63 -9.21
C ILE A 48 1.49 5.22 -8.91
N PRO A 49 1.09 3.97 -9.15
CA PRO A 49 -0.28 3.51 -8.85
C PRO A 49 -0.46 3.00 -7.41
N GLU A 50 0.65 2.75 -6.72
CA GLU A 50 0.80 2.34 -5.32
C GLU A 50 2.28 2.55 -4.90
N ALA A 51 2.58 2.43 -3.61
CA ALA A 51 3.94 2.71 -3.10
C ALA A 51 4.76 1.44 -2.78
N THR A 52 4.12 0.31 -2.46
CA THR A 52 4.79 -0.90 -1.95
C THR A 52 5.81 -1.46 -2.94
N ALA A 53 5.60 -1.37 -4.28
CA ALA A 53 6.60 -1.83 -5.25
C ALA A 53 7.93 -1.11 -5.12
N LEU A 54 7.94 0.17 -4.73
CA LEU A 54 9.18 0.93 -4.52
C LEU A 54 9.95 0.43 -3.29
N PHE A 55 9.24 0.04 -2.23
CA PHE A 55 9.86 -0.56 -1.04
C PHE A 55 10.43 -1.94 -1.35
N GLN A 56 9.72 -2.75 -2.15
CA GLN A 56 10.22 -4.04 -2.65
C GLN A 56 11.47 -3.88 -3.52
N GLU A 57 11.48 -2.92 -4.46
CA GLU A 57 12.64 -2.64 -5.31
C GLU A 57 13.84 -2.15 -4.50
N ARG A 58 13.60 -1.22 -3.57
CA ARG A 58 14.67 -0.56 -2.79
C ARG A 58 15.00 -1.28 -1.49
N ASN A 59 14.50 -2.49 -1.28
CA ASN A 59 14.60 -3.24 -0.02
C ASN A 59 16.03 -3.25 0.55
N ALA A 60 17.02 -3.62 -0.26
CA ALA A 60 18.41 -3.71 0.20
C ALA A 60 18.96 -2.36 0.71
N ALA A 61 18.67 -1.28 -0.01
CA ALA A 61 19.10 0.06 0.36
C ALA A 61 18.39 0.56 1.62
N LEU A 62 17.09 0.28 1.73
CA LEU A 62 16.26 0.70 2.86
C LEU A 62 16.57 -0.09 4.13
N LEU A 63 16.83 -1.40 4.04
CA LEU A 63 17.28 -2.20 5.18
C LEU A 63 18.61 -1.69 5.73
N GLY A 64 19.54 -1.30 4.85
CA GLY A 64 20.82 -0.71 5.28
C GLY A 64 21.63 -1.64 6.20
N GLY A 65 21.52 -2.96 6.00
CA GLY A 65 22.18 -3.98 6.82
C GLY A 65 21.45 -4.34 8.12
N ARG A 66 20.29 -3.72 8.42
CA ARG A 66 19.41 -4.12 9.53
C ARG A 66 18.70 -5.42 9.20
N ALA A 67 18.35 -6.18 10.24
CA ALA A 67 17.51 -7.38 10.09
C ALA A 67 16.07 -7.02 9.68
N GLU A 68 15.57 -5.89 10.19
CA GLU A 68 14.24 -5.36 9.88
C GLU A 68 14.27 -3.83 9.87
N ALA A 69 13.44 -3.23 9.03
CA ALA A 69 13.21 -1.78 9.01
C ALA A 69 11.74 -1.49 8.76
N MET A 70 11.20 -0.48 9.46
CA MET A 70 9.81 -0.08 9.33
C MET A 70 9.71 1.34 8.80
N PHE A 71 8.82 1.55 7.85
CA PHE A 71 8.58 2.85 7.23
C PHE A 71 7.10 3.15 7.18
N PHE A 72 6.74 4.42 7.41
CA PHE A 72 5.43 4.91 7.05
C PHE A 72 5.55 5.98 5.95
N TYR A 73 4.50 6.17 5.17
CA TYR A 73 4.46 7.17 4.11
C TYR A 73 3.08 7.79 3.96
N VAL A 74 3.05 9.02 3.45
CA VAL A 74 1.84 9.65 2.89
C VAL A 74 2.14 10.00 1.43
N ALA A 75 1.48 9.33 0.49
CA ALA A 75 1.80 9.44 -0.93
C ALA A 75 0.55 9.61 -1.79
N ARG A 76 0.66 10.43 -2.85
CA ARG A 76 -0.36 10.48 -3.91
C ARG A 76 -0.11 9.33 -4.88
N CYS A 77 -1.18 8.62 -5.22
CA CYS A 77 -1.17 7.50 -6.14
C CYS A 77 -2.19 7.73 -7.26
N TYR A 78 -1.95 7.12 -8.42
CA TYR A 78 -2.66 7.45 -9.64
C TYR A 78 -3.11 6.18 -10.37
N ARG A 79 -4.42 6.04 -10.59
CA ARG A 79 -5.00 4.90 -11.31
C ARG A 79 -5.97 5.37 -12.37
N TYR A 80 -5.83 4.85 -13.58
CA TYR A 80 -6.73 5.07 -14.71
C TYR A 80 -7.99 4.23 -14.53
N GLU A 81 -8.82 4.64 -13.57
CA GLU A 81 -10.09 4.01 -13.27
C GLU A 81 -11.25 4.98 -13.50
N ARG A 82 -12.47 4.43 -13.64
CA ARG A 82 -13.69 5.22 -13.71
C ARG A 82 -13.95 5.84 -12.33
N PRO A 83 -14.03 7.17 -12.19
CA PRO A 83 -14.31 7.79 -10.90
C PRO A 83 -15.65 7.35 -10.34
N GLN A 84 -15.67 7.10 -9.03
CA GLN A 84 -16.86 6.78 -8.22
C GLN A 84 -16.71 7.51 -6.88
N ALA A 85 -17.74 7.52 -6.03
CA ALA A 85 -17.56 8.00 -4.65
C ALA A 85 -16.35 7.28 -4.03
N GLY A 86 -15.44 7.99 -3.34
CA GLY A 86 -14.25 7.38 -2.72
C GLY A 86 -13.27 6.66 -3.68
N ARG A 87 -13.42 6.79 -5.01
CA ARG A 87 -12.48 6.31 -6.04
C ARG A 87 -12.19 7.42 -7.03
N TYR A 88 -10.96 7.89 -6.98
CA TYR A 88 -10.48 8.99 -7.79
C TYR A 88 -9.32 8.49 -8.66
N ARG A 89 -9.05 9.21 -9.74
CA ARG A 89 -7.88 8.93 -10.58
C ARG A 89 -6.56 9.27 -9.91
N GLU A 90 -6.63 10.19 -8.95
CA GLU A 90 -5.56 10.58 -8.05
C GLU A 90 -6.13 10.51 -6.64
N PHE A 91 -5.48 9.76 -5.76
CA PHE A 91 -5.90 9.52 -4.39
C PHE A 91 -4.68 9.47 -3.48
N THR A 92 -4.89 9.53 -2.17
CA THR A 92 -3.81 9.60 -1.19
C THR A 92 -3.77 8.34 -0.34
N GLN A 93 -2.61 7.72 -0.24
CA GLN A 93 -2.37 6.60 0.66
C GLN A 93 -1.57 7.04 1.88
N LEU A 94 -2.04 6.67 3.07
CA LEU A 94 -1.20 6.54 4.26
C LEU A 94 -0.84 5.05 4.39
N GLY A 95 0.42 4.70 4.35
CA GLY A 95 0.84 3.30 4.42
C GLY A 95 1.95 3.02 5.41
N LEU A 96 2.12 1.74 5.72
CA LEU A 96 3.17 1.20 6.57
C LEU A 96 3.80 0.00 5.86
N GLU A 97 5.12 -0.05 5.84
CA GLU A 97 5.91 -1.13 5.24
C GLU A 97 6.93 -1.64 6.26
N ILE A 98 6.94 -2.95 6.49
CA ILE A 98 7.89 -3.64 7.35
C ILE A 98 8.74 -4.51 6.43
N LEU A 99 9.97 -4.07 6.18
CA LEU A 99 10.97 -4.81 5.41
C LEU A 99 11.67 -5.81 6.32
N SER A 100 11.56 -7.09 6.00
CA SER A 100 12.06 -8.18 6.84
C SER A 100 12.20 -9.47 6.02
N PRO A 101 13.21 -10.32 6.29
CA PRO A 101 13.30 -11.65 5.70
C PRO A 101 12.22 -12.61 6.21
N GLU A 102 11.45 -12.23 7.24
CA GLU A 102 10.38 -13.03 7.86
C GLU A 102 8.99 -12.43 7.56
N PRO A 103 8.47 -12.58 6.33
CA PRO A 103 7.25 -11.89 5.90
C PRO A 103 5.99 -12.31 6.69
N ALA A 104 5.97 -13.51 7.26
CA ALA A 104 4.87 -13.96 8.12
C ALA A 104 4.84 -13.20 9.45
N LEU A 105 6.00 -12.96 10.07
CA LEU A 105 6.10 -12.18 11.31
C LEU A 105 5.83 -10.69 11.03
N ALA A 106 6.37 -10.17 9.92
CA ALA A 106 6.08 -8.82 9.44
C ALA A 106 4.57 -8.62 9.21
N LEU A 107 3.86 -9.62 8.66
CA LEU A 107 2.42 -9.55 8.45
C LEU A 107 1.64 -9.44 9.76
N GLN A 108 1.97 -10.26 10.76
CA GLN A 108 1.33 -10.19 12.07
C GLN A 108 1.52 -8.82 12.72
N ARG A 109 2.75 -8.29 12.66
CA ARG A 109 3.06 -6.94 13.18
C ARG A 109 2.34 -5.84 12.42
N SER A 110 2.28 -5.95 11.09
CA SER A 110 1.56 -5.03 10.19
C SER A 110 0.07 -4.99 10.50
N GLN A 111 -0.56 -6.15 10.71
CA GLN A 111 -1.97 -6.27 11.10
C GLN A 111 -2.24 -5.63 12.46
N ALA A 112 -1.39 -5.88 13.47
CA ALA A 112 -1.54 -5.30 14.80
C ALA A 112 -1.40 -3.77 14.82
N LEU A 113 -0.45 -3.23 14.03
CA LEU A 113 -0.29 -1.78 13.88
C LEU A 113 -1.43 -1.15 13.08
N CYS A 114 -1.97 -1.86 12.09
CA CYS A 114 -3.16 -1.41 11.37
C CYS A 114 -4.36 -1.29 12.30
N SER A 115 -4.71 -2.36 13.04
CA SER A 115 -5.86 -2.32 13.94
C SER A 115 -5.66 -1.27 15.04
N GLY A 116 -4.48 -1.25 15.67
CA GLY A 116 -4.16 -0.27 16.70
C GLY A 116 -4.25 1.17 16.20
N PHE A 117 -3.88 1.45 14.94
CA PHE A 117 -4.07 2.78 14.34
C PHE A 117 -5.54 3.14 14.21
N LEU A 118 -6.36 2.23 13.69
CA LEU A 118 -7.78 2.49 13.45
C LEU A 118 -8.56 2.61 14.78
N ASP A 119 -8.17 1.84 15.79
CA ASP A 119 -8.74 1.91 17.13
C ASP A 119 -8.53 3.28 17.77
N THR A 120 -7.37 3.93 17.55
CA THR A 120 -7.14 5.29 18.09
C THR A 120 -8.01 6.36 17.43
N LEU A 121 -8.53 6.08 16.23
CA LEU A 121 -9.46 6.95 15.53
C LEU A 121 -10.93 6.74 15.94
N GLY A 122 -11.21 5.71 16.76
CA GLY A 122 -12.58 5.36 17.17
C GLY A 122 -13.44 4.85 16.01
N LEU A 123 -12.82 4.26 15.00
CA LEU A 123 -13.49 3.82 13.78
C LEU A 123 -14.28 2.52 14.02
N ASP A 124 -15.51 2.45 13.51
CA ASP A 124 -16.25 1.19 13.43
C ASP A 124 -15.87 0.45 12.14
N TYR A 125 -15.21 -0.70 12.28
CA TYR A 125 -14.65 -1.44 11.15
C TYR A 125 -14.68 -2.96 11.33
N GLU A 126 -14.69 -3.65 10.19
CA GLU A 126 -14.56 -5.09 10.08
C GLU A 126 -13.17 -5.44 9.54
N LEU A 127 -12.40 -6.24 10.28
CA LEU A 127 -11.10 -6.75 9.87
C LEU A 127 -11.23 -8.17 9.31
N SER A 128 -10.82 -8.35 8.04
CA SER A 128 -10.73 -9.67 7.42
C SER A 128 -9.26 -10.03 7.21
N LEU A 129 -8.75 -10.95 8.03
CA LEU A 129 -7.34 -11.36 8.05
C LEU A 129 -6.92 -12.27 6.88
N ALA A 130 -7.89 -12.86 6.18
CA ALA A 130 -7.66 -13.83 5.11
C ALA A 130 -8.54 -13.51 3.91
N VAL A 131 -8.04 -12.66 3.02
CA VAL A 131 -8.71 -12.29 1.76
C VAL A 131 -7.77 -12.45 0.57
N LYS A 132 -8.34 -12.63 -0.62
CA LYS A 132 -7.57 -12.50 -1.86
C LYS A 132 -7.32 -11.04 -2.17
N ARG A 133 -6.09 -10.72 -2.60
CA ARG A 133 -5.70 -9.37 -3.02
C ARG A 133 -5.41 -9.33 -4.51
N GLY A 134 -5.69 -8.19 -5.14
CA GLY A 134 -5.56 -8.00 -6.59
C GLY A 134 -4.14 -7.71 -7.08
N LEU A 135 -3.12 -7.77 -6.22
CA LEU A 135 -1.73 -7.52 -6.60
C LEU A 135 -0.92 -8.82 -6.52
N SER A 136 -0.26 -9.18 -7.61
CA SER A 136 0.40 -10.49 -7.79
C SER A 136 1.63 -10.69 -6.92
N TYR A 137 2.20 -9.62 -6.34
CA TYR A 137 3.33 -9.74 -5.42
C TYR A 137 2.96 -10.32 -4.04
N TYR A 138 1.67 -10.36 -3.69
CA TYR A 138 1.25 -10.93 -2.41
C TYR A 138 1.48 -12.44 -2.40
N LEU A 139 2.08 -12.95 -1.31
CA LEU A 139 2.36 -14.36 -1.15
C LEU A 139 1.06 -15.17 -1.22
N GLU A 140 1.00 -16.15 -2.11
CA GLU A 140 -0.19 -17.00 -2.38
C GLU A 140 -1.47 -16.21 -2.78
N GLY A 141 -1.30 -14.94 -3.18
CA GLY A 141 -2.40 -14.01 -3.45
C GLY A 141 -3.22 -13.64 -2.20
N ASN A 142 -2.69 -13.91 -1.00
CA ASN A 142 -3.37 -13.70 0.28
C ASN A 142 -2.96 -12.37 0.91
N GLY A 143 -3.88 -11.78 1.68
CA GLY A 143 -3.61 -10.61 2.49
C GLY A 143 -4.76 -10.35 3.46
N PHE A 144 -4.83 -9.11 3.94
CA PHE A 144 -5.90 -8.65 4.80
C PHE A 144 -6.51 -7.35 4.26
N GLU A 145 -7.72 -7.06 4.72
CA GLU A 145 -8.40 -5.81 4.44
C GLU A 145 -9.20 -5.35 5.65
N VAL A 146 -9.46 -4.05 5.69
CA VAL A 146 -10.38 -3.44 6.64
C VAL A 146 -11.50 -2.76 5.88
N ARG A 147 -12.72 -3.00 6.33
CA ARG A 147 -13.94 -2.42 5.77
C ARG A 147 -14.69 -1.58 6.80
N CYS A 148 -15.23 -0.44 6.37
CA CYS A 148 -16.18 0.37 7.13
C CYS A 148 -17.56 0.25 6.47
N PRO A 149 -18.48 -0.57 7.01
CA PRO A 149 -19.77 -0.86 6.37
C PRO A 149 -20.60 0.39 6.04
N ALA A 150 -20.48 1.44 6.86
CA ALA A 150 -21.15 2.72 6.67
C ALA A 150 -20.90 3.37 5.30
N LEU A 151 -19.77 3.07 4.64
CA LEU A 151 -19.42 3.61 3.32
C LEU A 151 -20.05 2.85 2.13
N GLY A 152 -20.81 1.79 2.37
CA GLY A 152 -21.45 0.98 1.33
C GLY A 152 -20.45 0.45 0.30
N ALA A 153 -20.61 0.82 -0.98
CA ALA A 153 -19.77 0.32 -2.08
C ALA A 153 -18.27 0.67 -1.93
N GLN A 154 -17.91 1.60 -1.04
CA GLN A 154 -16.54 2.08 -0.81
C GLN A 154 -15.97 1.65 0.53
N GLN A 155 -16.59 0.66 1.15
CA GLN A 155 -16.26 0.18 2.49
C GLN A 155 -14.80 -0.18 2.69
N GLN A 156 -14.08 -0.67 1.68
CA GLN A 156 -12.67 -1.04 1.86
C GLN A 156 -11.79 0.20 2.09
N VAL A 157 -11.34 0.41 3.33
CA VAL A 157 -10.48 1.53 3.72
C VAL A 157 -9.00 1.15 3.77
N VAL A 158 -8.70 -0.12 4.08
CA VAL A 158 -7.33 -0.64 4.12
C VAL A 158 -7.21 -1.88 3.26
N GLY A 159 -6.05 -2.03 2.62
CA GLY A 159 -5.59 -3.32 2.13
C GLY A 159 -4.11 -3.52 2.41
N GLY A 160 -3.76 -4.67 2.96
CA GLY A 160 -2.37 -5.10 3.14
C GLY A 160 -2.15 -6.58 2.88
N GLY A 161 -0.94 -7.04 3.18
CA GLY A 161 -0.52 -8.42 3.03
C GLY A 161 0.99 -8.59 3.06
N ALA A 162 1.42 -9.85 3.02
CA ALA A 162 2.83 -10.23 2.96
C ALA A 162 3.32 -10.29 1.51
N TYR A 163 4.53 -9.83 1.28
CA TYR A 163 5.29 -9.96 0.04
C TYR A 163 6.67 -10.54 0.34
N ARG A 164 7.48 -10.82 -0.68
CA ARG A 164 8.75 -11.55 -0.49
C ARG A 164 9.73 -10.82 0.44
N GLU A 165 9.78 -9.51 0.36
CA GLU A 165 10.68 -8.64 1.12
C GLU A 165 10.12 -8.16 2.47
N GLY A 166 8.90 -8.57 2.85
CA GLY A 166 8.27 -8.10 4.07
C GLY A 166 6.74 -8.14 4.07
N ALA A 167 6.12 -7.18 4.75
CA ALA A 167 4.67 -7.01 4.73
C ALA A 167 4.28 -5.55 5.00
N GLY A 168 3.10 -5.16 4.56
CA GLY A 168 2.63 -3.80 4.72
C GLY A 168 1.15 -3.63 4.42
N PHE A 169 0.69 -2.39 4.52
CA PHE A 169 -0.65 -1.99 4.13
C PHE A 169 -0.69 -0.54 3.63
N GLY A 170 -1.70 -0.25 2.82
CA GLY A 170 -2.07 1.10 2.46
C GLY A 170 -3.51 1.41 2.90
N ILE A 171 -3.70 2.57 3.51
CA ILE A 171 -4.99 3.16 3.87
C ILE A 171 -5.33 4.21 2.83
N GLY A 172 -6.50 4.12 2.20
CA GLY A 172 -7.01 5.18 1.34
C GLY A 172 -7.53 6.34 2.18
N LEU A 173 -6.78 7.45 2.25
CA LEU A 173 -7.10 8.57 3.13
C LEU A 173 -8.45 9.20 2.84
N GLU A 174 -8.85 9.30 1.57
CA GLU A 174 -10.15 9.86 1.21
C GLU A 174 -11.29 9.00 1.78
N ARG A 175 -11.15 7.67 1.77
CA ARG A 175 -12.15 6.76 2.35
C ARG A 175 -12.10 6.78 3.88
N LEU A 176 -10.91 6.87 4.46
CA LEU A 176 -10.75 7.00 5.90
C LEU A 176 -11.46 8.26 6.42
N VAL A 177 -11.24 9.42 5.77
CA VAL A 177 -11.90 10.67 6.14
C VAL A 177 -13.42 10.56 6.02
N LEU A 178 -13.93 9.94 4.95
CA LEU A 178 -15.37 9.70 4.80
C LEU A 178 -15.94 8.79 5.90
N ALA A 179 -15.14 7.85 6.43
CA ALA A 179 -15.59 6.94 7.48
C ALA A 179 -15.60 7.59 8.89
N LEU A 180 -14.94 8.74 9.05
CA LEU A 180 -14.91 9.52 10.29
C LEU A 180 -15.98 10.62 10.36
N MET A 181 -16.74 10.82 9.27
CA MET A 181 -17.84 11.80 9.18
C MET A 181 -19.18 11.16 9.53
#